data_AF-A0AAV4WJ45-F1
#
_entry.id   AF-A0AAV4WJ45-F1
#
_cell.length_a   1.000
_cell.length_b   1.000
_cell.length_c   1.000
_cell.angle_alpha   90.00
_cell.angle_beta   90.00
_cell.angle_gamma   90.00
#
_symmetry.space_group_name_H-M   'P 1'
#
loop_
_entity.id
_entity.type
_entity.pdbx_description
1 polymer ?
#
loop_
_entity_poly.entity_id
_entity_poly.type
_entity_poly.pdbx_seq_one_letter_code
_entity_poly.pdbx_strand_id
1 'polypeptide(L)'
;VYLSTRSGAHVMKRVGFKGYPYDYILLRPYLYRLIDIFPVDFVSWLLNHSTWMPSLITDYTQSCLTIMFLSKDPIINDHIGSKLLAGQITQKYDIERFTENGVILKEIMLPPKLMLLSSQLGTHGNFHSLKKAIFPAAELQCRWATQVLAGKCSLPSEKEMMVDIQDRYQINSSRYTPSEKNSIRVDYIQFCDDLASQFGAKPSLLKLFH
;
A
#
# COMPACT_ATOMS: atom_id res chain seq x y z
N VAL A 1 -16.55 19.02 -8.02
CA VAL A 1 -16.03 17.75 -8.61
C VAL A 1 -16.47 16.60 -7.73
N TYR A 2 -16.95 15.49 -8.30
CA TYR A 2 -17.35 14.32 -7.50
C TYR A 2 -16.26 13.25 -7.54
N LEU A 3 -15.96 12.65 -6.39
CA LEU A 3 -15.02 11.53 -6.27
C LEU A 3 -15.81 10.29 -5.82
N SER A 4 -16.06 9.35 -6.73
CA SER A 4 -16.71 8.09 -6.39
C SER A 4 -15.69 7.07 -5.88
N THR A 5 -16.01 6.39 -4.77
CA THR A 5 -15.18 5.32 -4.22
C THR A 5 -16.01 4.11 -3.79
N ARG A 6 -15.66 2.91 -4.27
CA ARG A 6 -16.33 1.65 -3.89
C ARG A 6 -15.97 1.16 -2.48
N SER A 7 -14.70 1.27 -2.11
CA SER A 7 -14.16 0.69 -0.87
C SER A 7 -13.34 1.70 -0.09
N GLY A 8 -13.55 3.01 -0.31
CA GLY A 8 -12.75 4.07 0.31
C GLY A 8 -11.24 3.93 0.08
N ALA A 9 -10.44 4.75 0.76
CA ALA A 9 -9.01 4.57 0.90
C ALA A 9 -8.49 5.45 2.04
N HIS A 10 -7.43 5.00 2.71
CA HIS A 10 -6.68 5.87 3.62
C HIS A 10 -5.95 6.93 2.80
N VAL A 11 -6.06 8.19 3.20
CA VAL A 11 -5.32 9.27 2.57
C VAL A 11 -4.22 9.71 3.52
N MET A 12 -3.00 9.80 3.00
CA MET A 12 -1.87 10.34 3.72
C MET A 12 -1.27 11.52 2.98
N LYS A 13 -0.72 12.47 3.75
CA LYS A 13 0.13 13.53 3.20
C LYS A 13 1.50 12.96 2.88
N ARG A 14 2.34 13.70 2.15
CA ARG A 14 3.77 13.37 1.97
C ARG A 14 4.57 13.76 3.20
N VAL A 15 4.17 14.86 3.84
CA VAL A 15 4.85 15.45 4.99
C VAL A 15 4.24 14.89 6.28
N GLY A 16 5.08 14.24 7.08
CA GLY A 16 4.76 13.68 8.39
C GLY A 16 5.24 14.54 9.55
N PHE A 17 5.42 13.90 10.70
CA PHE A 17 5.79 14.58 11.95
C PHE A 17 7.08 15.39 11.80
N LYS A 18 7.09 16.62 12.36
CA LYS A 18 8.20 17.60 12.27
C LYS A 18 8.64 17.96 10.84
N GLY A 19 7.80 17.75 9.84
CA GLY A 19 8.13 18.10 8.45
C GLY A 19 8.93 17.02 7.71
N TYR A 20 9.27 15.91 8.37
CA TYR A 20 9.94 14.79 7.71
C TYR A 20 8.97 14.04 6.78
N PRO A 21 9.45 13.49 5.66
CA PRO A 21 8.58 12.74 4.77
C PRO A 21 8.18 11.39 5.42
N TYR A 22 6.98 10.88 5.10
CA TYR A 22 6.49 9.64 5.71
C TYR A 22 7.28 8.41 5.34
N ASP A 23 7.90 8.37 4.16
CA ASP A 23 8.78 7.26 3.79
C ASP A 23 9.94 7.12 4.77
N TYR A 24 10.59 8.22 5.13
CA TYR A 24 11.65 8.24 6.14
C TYR A 24 11.18 7.84 7.54
N ILE A 25 9.93 8.18 7.91
CA ILE A 25 9.39 7.84 9.23
C ILE A 25 8.91 6.38 9.27
N LEU A 26 8.23 5.91 8.23
CA LEU A 26 7.57 4.61 8.17
C LEU A 26 8.53 3.50 7.74
N LEU A 27 9.37 3.70 6.71
CA LEU A 27 10.33 2.71 6.18
C LEU A 27 11.54 2.50 7.09
N ARG A 28 11.28 2.22 8.36
CA ARG A 28 12.30 1.93 9.36
C ARG A 28 12.29 0.44 9.70
N PRO A 29 13.45 -0.24 9.64
CA PRO A 29 13.52 -1.69 9.87
C PRO A 29 12.87 -2.14 11.19
N TYR A 30 12.98 -1.35 12.26
CA TYR A 30 12.36 -1.70 13.54
C TYR A 30 10.82 -1.64 13.52
N LEU A 31 10.22 -0.75 12.72
CA LEU A 31 8.76 -0.68 12.58
C LEU A 31 8.22 -1.89 11.83
N TYR A 32 8.89 -2.32 10.77
CA TYR A 32 8.48 -3.51 10.02
C TYR A 32 8.70 -4.80 10.80
N ARG A 33 9.73 -4.86 11.63
CA ARG A 33 9.90 -5.97 12.58
C ARG A 33 8.74 -6.10 13.56
N LEU A 34 8.06 -5.00 13.91
CA LEU A 34 6.84 -5.09 14.73
C LEU A 34 5.71 -5.80 13.98
N ILE A 35 5.62 -5.68 12.66
CA ILE A 35 4.64 -6.39 11.82
C ILE A 35 4.96 -7.89 11.78
N ASP A 36 6.24 -8.26 11.86
CA ASP A 36 6.65 -9.67 11.92
C ASP A 36 6.40 -10.29 13.30
N ILE A 37 6.45 -9.49 14.38
CA ILE A 37 6.27 -9.96 15.76
C ILE A 37 4.80 -9.94 16.19
N PHE A 38 4.05 -8.92 15.80
CA PHE A 38 2.67 -8.72 16.24
C PHE A 38 1.67 -9.02 15.12
N PRO A 39 0.45 -9.52 15.44
CA PRO A 39 -0.61 -9.69 14.45
C PRO A 39 -0.90 -8.40 13.68
N VAL A 40 -1.11 -8.51 12.36
CA VAL A 40 -1.37 -7.36 11.47
C VAL A 40 -2.59 -6.55 11.93
N ASP A 41 -3.59 -7.22 12.49
CA ASP A 41 -4.79 -6.62 13.09
C ASP A 41 -4.44 -5.68 14.24
N PHE A 42 -3.56 -6.14 15.15
CA PHE A 42 -3.09 -5.36 16.27
C PHE A 42 -2.28 -4.15 15.81
N VAL A 43 -1.35 -4.34 14.86
CA VAL A 43 -0.54 -3.23 14.33
C VAL A 43 -1.43 -2.23 13.58
N SER A 44 -2.40 -2.71 12.79
CA SER A 44 -3.35 -1.85 12.08
C SER A 44 -4.24 -1.06 13.05
N TRP A 45 -4.70 -1.70 14.13
CA TRP A 45 -5.41 -1.03 15.21
C TRP A 45 -4.55 0.04 15.87
N LEU A 46 -3.30 -0.29 16.19
CA LEU A 46 -2.36 0.64 16.84
C LEU A 46 -2.07 1.85 15.94
N LEU A 47 -1.83 1.63 14.64
CA LEU A 47 -1.60 2.71 13.67
C LEU A 47 -2.83 3.59 13.50
N ASN A 48 -4.03 3.01 13.50
CA ASN A 48 -5.29 3.76 13.46
C ASN A 48 -5.54 4.59 14.72
N HIS A 49 -5.04 4.14 15.88
CA HIS A 49 -5.24 4.82 17.17
C HIS A 49 -4.08 5.75 17.58
N SER A 50 -2.93 5.62 16.92
CA SER A 50 -1.72 6.38 17.22
C SER A 50 -1.85 7.84 16.77
N THR A 51 -1.60 8.77 17.71
CA THR A 51 -1.58 10.22 17.46
C THR A 51 -0.45 10.68 16.52
N TRP A 52 0.52 9.80 16.23
CA TRP A 52 1.71 10.07 15.41
C TRP A 52 1.45 9.98 13.92
N MET A 53 0.36 9.32 13.53
CA MET A 53 -0.20 9.45 12.19
C MET A 53 -1.30 10.50 12.31
N PRO A 54 -1.12 11.71 11.75
CA PRO A 54 -2.16 12.72 11.72
C PRO A 54 -3.44 12.07 11.22
N SER A 55 -4.48 12.23 12.02
CA SER A 55 -5.88 12.02 11.72
C SER A 55 -6.22 12.60 10.33
N LEU A 56 -5.98 11.81 9.31
CA LEU A 56 -6.50 11.98 7.97
C LEU A 56 -7.23 10.71 7.52
N ILE A 57 -7.72 9.96 8.51
CA ILE A 57 -9.06 9.41 8.40
C ILE A 57 -9.98 10.64 8.29
N THR A 58 -10.25 11.06 7.06
CA THR A 58 -11.33 11.99 6.82
C THR A 58 -12.59 11.35 7.41
N ASP A 59 -13.03 11.83 8.57
CA ASP A 59 -14.40 11.67 9.11
C ASP A 59 -15.49 12.18 8.14
N TYR A 60 -15.10 12.62 6.95
CA TYR A 60 -15.98 13.01 5.85
C TYR A 60 -16.28 11.87 4.87
N THR A 61 -15.83 10.64 5.16
CA THR A 61 -16.33 9.44 4.47
C THR A 61 -17.52 8.92 5.26
N GLN A 62 -18.72 9.42 4.97
CA GLN A 62 -19.94 8.74 5.44
C GLN A 62 -19.87 7.29 4.96
N SER A 63 -19.79 6.36 5.91
CA SER A 63 -19.68 4.91 5.72
C SER A 63 -18.51 4.42 4.85
N CYS A 64 -17.37 4.18 5.48
CA CYS A 64 -16.51 3.09 5.03
C CYS A 64 -16.01 2.33 6.24
N LEU A 65 -16.66 1.18 6.49
CA LEU A 65 -16.24 0.11 7.39
C LEU A 65 -14.72 0.06 7.54
N THR A 66 -14.24 0.22 8.77
CA THR A 66 -13.07 -0.46 9.37
C THR A 66 -12.05 -1.07 8.40
N ILE A 67 -11.46 -0.29 7.49
CA ILE A 67 -10.32 -0.78 6.71
C ILE A 67 -9.12 -0.69 7.63
N MET A 68 -8.62 -1.84 8.07
CA MET A 68 -7.32 -1.93 8.71
C MET A 68 -6.27 -1.23 7.85
N PHE A 69 -5.49 -0.34 8.48
CA PHE A 69 -4.57 0.55 7.80
C PHE A 69 -3.60 -0.18 6.86
N LEU A 70 -3.14 -1.37 7.24
CA LEU A 70 -2.18 -2.17 6.47
C LEU A 70 -2.83 -3.04 5.38
N SER A 71 -4.15 -3.17 5.34
CA SER A 71 -4.84 -4.02 4.36
C SER A 71 -4.97 -3.39 2.97
N LYS A 72 -4.70 -2.08 2.84
CA LYS A 72 -4.80 -1.36 1.57
C LYS A 72 -3.77 -0.24 1.49
N ASP A 73 -3.16 -0.05 0.32
CA ASP A 73 -2.20 1.04 0.13
C ASP A 73 -2.87 2.41 0.34
N PRO A 74 -2.24 3.28 1.14
CA PRO A 74 -2.70 4.64 1.34
C PRO A 74 -2.51 5.48 0.07
N ILE A 75 -3.47 6.36 -0.21
CA ILE A 75 -3.36 7.39 -1.25
C ILE A 75 -2.54 8.55 -0.70
N ILE A 76 -1.43 8.86 -1.36
CA ILE A 76 -0.56 9.97 -0.96
C ILE A 76 -1.02 11.25 -1.67
N ASN A 77 -1.67 12.16 -0.95
CA ASN A 77 -2.14 13.44 -1.48
C ASN A 77 -2.19 14.53 -0.40
N ASP A 78 -1.49 15.64 -0.64
CA ASP A 78 -1.38 16.75 0.31
C ASP A 78 -2.61 17.66 0.32
N HIS A 79 -3.37 17.71 -0.78
CA HIS A 79 -4.41 18.72 -1.02
C HIS A 79 -5.84 18.17 -0.99
N ILE A 80 -6.03 16.85 -1.06
CA ILE A 80 -7.39 16.29 -1.12
C ILE A 80 -8.22 16.63 0.12
N GLY A 81 -7.60 16.64 1.30
CA GLY A 81 -8.27 17.01 2.55
C GLY A 81 -8.78 18.46 2.53
N SER A 82 -7.95 19.43 2.12
CA SER A 82 -8.37 20.83 2.07
C SER A 82 -9.45 21.07 0.99
N LYS A 83 -9.38 20.36 -0.14
CA LYS A 83 -10.39 20.45 -1.21
C LYS A 83 -11.74 19.84 -0.83
N LEU A 84 -11.74 18.79 0.01
CA LEU A 84 -12.96 18.22 0.58
C LEU A 84 -13.60 19.20 1.58
N LEU A 85 -12.80 19.78 2.48
CA LEU A 85 -13.27 20.77 3.46
C LEU A 85 -13.83 22.03 2.80
N ALA A 86 -13.23 22.48 1.70
CA ALA A 86 -13.69 23.64 0.93
C ALA A 86 -14.92 23.33 0.05
N GLY A 87 -15.44 22.09 0.03
CA GLY A 87 -16.58 21.69 -0.80
C GLY A 87 -16.28 21.62 -2.32
N GLN A 88 -15.01 21.78 -2.72
CA GLN A 88 -14.60 21.71 -4.13
C GLN A 88 -14.66 20.26 -4.67
N ILE A 89 -14.38 19.30 -3.79
CA ILE A 89 -14.52 17.87 -4.05
C ILE A 89 -15.60 17.32 -3.11
N THR A 90 -16.51 16.53 -3.65
CA THR A 90 -17.53 15.83 -2.86
C THR A 90 -17.36 14.33 -3.08
N GLN A 91 -17.09 13.58 -2.01
CA GLN A 91 -17.01 12.13 -2.08
C GLN A 91 -18.41 11.53 -2.24
N LYS A 92 -18.50 10.47 -3.05
CA LYS A 92 -19.71 9.74 -3.36
C LYS A 92 -19.47 8.22 -3.34
N TYR A 93 -20.53 7.46 -3.16
CA TYR A 93 -20.52 6.00 -3.22
C TYR A 93 -20.18 5.50 -4.63
N ASP A 94 -20.05 4.18 -4.74
CA ASP A 94 -19.80 3.46 -5.98
C ASP A 94 -20.85 3.78 -7.06
N ILE A 95 -20.41 3.75 -8.32
CA ILE A 95 -21.27 3.92 -9.48
C ILE A 95 -21.98 2.60 -9.75
N GLU A 96 -23.30 2.64 -9.85
CA GLU A 96 -24.10 1.47 -10.23
C GLU A 96 -24.21 1.37 -11.75
N ARG A 97 -24.62 2.46 -12.40
CA ARG A 97 -24.72 2.52 -13.87
C ARG A 97 -24.63 3.95 -14.40
N PHE A 98 -24.18 4.03 -15.65
CA PHE A 98 -24.22 5.26 -16.44
C PHE A 98 -25.55 5.36 -17.19
N THR A 99 -26.10 6.56 -17.27
CA THR A 99 -27.24 6.90 -18.12
C THR A 99 -26.80 7.93 -19.15
N GLU A 100 -27.58 8.11 -20.22
CA GLU A 100 -27.25 9.09 -21.28
C GLU A 100 -27.06 10.52 -20.72
N ASN A 101 -27.80 10.83 -19.66
CA ASN A 101 -27.84 12.15 -19.04
C ASN A 101 -27.28 12.16 -17.62
N GLY A 102 -26.55 11.14 -17.16
CA GLY A 102 -26.08 11.13 -15.77
C GLY A 102 -25.45 9.83 -15.26
N VAL A 103 -25.32 9.75 -13.94
CA VAL A 103 -24.71 8.63 -13.24
C VAL A 103 -25.57 8.27 -12.03
N ILE A 104 -25.93 7.00 -11.90
CA ILE A 104 -26.66 6.48 -10.75
C ILE A 104 -25.65 5.85 -9.80
N LEU A 105 -25.71 6.24 -8.54
CA LEU A 105 -24.85 5.76 -7.47
C LEU A 105 -25.68 4.86 -6.55
N LYS A 106 -25.03 3.88 -5.91
CA LYS A 106 -25.70 2.84 -5.12
C LYS A 106 -26.59 3.32 -3.96
N GLU A 107 -26.51 4.58 -3.52
CA GLU A 107 -27.35 5.08 -2.42
C GLU A 107 -28.05 6.44 -2.63
N ILE A 108 -27.87 7.18 -3.73
CA ILE A 108 -28.67 8.40 -4.03
C ILE A 108 -28.48 8.80 -5.51
N MET A 109 -29.58 9.22 -6.17
CA MET A 109 -29.57 9.83 -7.51
C MET A 109 -29.02 11.27 -7.44
N LEU A 110 -28.01 11.60 -8.27
CA LEU A 110 -27.52 12.98 -8.42
C LEU A 110 -27.93 13.56 -9.78
N PRO A 111 -28.29 14.86 -9.85
CA PRO A 111 -28.50 15.55 -11.10
C PRO A 111 -27.17 15.74 -11.88
N PRO A 112 -27.21 15.82 -13.21
CA PRO A 112 -26.01 15.91 -14.03
C PRO A 112 -25.30 17.25 -13.87
N LYS A 113 -24.10 17.22 -13.29
CA LYS A 113 -23.10 18.27 -13.49
C LYS A 113 -21.70 17.66 -13.46
N LEU A 114 -21.01 17.79 -14.60
CA LEU A 114 -19.64 17.34 -14.94
C LEU A 114 -18.95 16.44 -13.88
N MET A 115 -19.07 15.12 -14.07
CA MET A 115 -18.16 14.14 -13.47
C MET A 115 -16.96 13.93 -14.39
N LEU A 116 -15.81 14.53 -14.06
CA LEU A 116 -14.53 14.12 -14.63
C LEU A 116 -14.06 12.84 -13.91
N LEU A 117 -14.38 11.69 -14.47
CA LEU A 117 -13.90 10.38 -14.02
C LEU A 117 -12.48 10.17 -14.53
N SER A 118 -11.47 10.43 -13.70
CA SER A 118 -10.13 9.93 -13.97
C SER A 118 -10.05 8.47 -13.54
N SER A 119 -10.28 7.54 -14.45
CA SER A 119 -9.97 6.12 -14.25
C SER A 119 -8.44 5.95 -14.23
N GLN A 120 -7.81 6.14 -13.07
CA GLN A 120 -6.40 5.79 -12.90
C GLN A 120 -6.27 4.27 -12.64
N LEU A 121 -6.56 3.47 -13.66
CA LEU A 121 -6.22 2.05 -13.68
C LEU A 121 -4.71 1.93 -13.96
N GLY A 122 -3.90 2.24 -12.95
CA GLY A 122 -2.45 2.06 -13.01
C GLY A 122 -2.09 0.58 -12.90
N THR A 123 -1.87 -0.06 -14.04
CA THR A 123 -0.98 -1.23 -14.15
C THR A 123 0.43 -0.76 -13.85
N HIS A 124 1.16 -1.49 -13.02
CA HIS A 124 2.62 -1.52 -12.76
C HIS A 124 2.82 -2.12 -11.36
N GLY A 125 3.83 -2.97 -11.19
CA GLY A 125 4.11 -3.73 -9.97
C GLY A 125 4.10 -2.84 -8.73
N ASN A 126 3.29 -3.18 -7.73
CA ASN A 126 3.10 -2.36 -6.54
C ASN A 126 3.71 -3.07 -5.32
N PHE A 127 4.90 -2.59 -4.93
CA PHE A 127 5.46 -2.82 -3.60
C PHE A 127 4.54 -2.17 -2.56
N HIS A 128 4.22 -2.90 -1.48
CA HIS A 128 3.51 -2.33 -0.35
C HIS A 128 4.46 -1.41 0.43
N SER A 129 3.88 -0.28 0.82
CA SER A 129 4.47 0.87 1.50
C SER A 129 5.31 1.80 0.62
N LEU A 130 4.61 2.80 0.11
CA LEU A 130 5.11 3.96 -0.60
C LEU A 130 5.65 3.61 -2.00
N LYS A 131 4.87 3.95 -3.02
CA LYS A 131 5.14 3.80 -4.46
C LYS A 131 6.48 4.38 -4.97
N LYS A 132 7.38 4.81 -4.10
CA LYS A 132 8.67 5.43 -4.39
C LYS A 132 9.88 4.53 -4.12
N ALA A 133 9.72 3.40 -3.45
CA ALA A 133 10.84 2.51 -3.12
C ALA A 133 11.12 1.44 -4.20
N ILE A 134 10.67 1.66 -5.44
CA ILE A 134 10.89 0.71 -6.54
C ILE A 134 12.36 0.65 -6.96
N PHE A 135 13.08 1.78 -6.90
CA PHE A 135 14.46 1.84 -7.40
C PHE A 135 15.43 0.99 -6.57
N PRO A 136 15.43 1.05 -5.22
CA PRO A 136 16.31 0.17 -4.44
C PRO A 136 15.92 -1.30 -4.54
N ALA A 137 14.61 -1.60 -4.61
CA ALA A 137 14.14 -2.98 -4.81
C ALA A 137 14.60 -3.54 -6.17
N ALA A 138 14.49 -2.73 -7.23
CA ALA A 138 14.95 -3.11 -8.57
C ALA A 138 16.47 -3.26 -8.63
N GLU A 139 17.24 -2.38 -8.00
CA GLU A 139 18.70 -2.51 -7.89
C GLU A 139 19.11 -3.80 -7.18
N LEU A 140 18.47 -4.11 -6.05
CA LEU A 140 18.67 -5.38 -5.34
C LEU A 140 18.31 -6.58 -6.25
N GLN A 141 17.16 -6.55 -6.93
CA GLN A 141 16.75 -7.59 -7.88
C GLN A 141 17.81 -7.80 -8.97
N CYS A 142 18.35 -6.72 -9.55
CA CYS A 142 19.43 -6.80 -10.54
C CYS A 142 20.70 -7.41 -9.94
N ARG A 143 21.09 -7.04 -8.71
CA ARG A 143 22.25 -7.63 -8.04
C ARG A 143 22.07 -9.12 -7.81
N TRP A 144 20.94 -9.54 -7.27
CA TRP A 144 20.67 -10.96 -7.08
C TRP A 144 20.65 -11.72 -8.42
N ALA A 145 19.95 -11.21 -9.42
CA ALA A 145 19.85 -11.84 -10.74
C ALA A 145 21.23 -12.00 -11.41
N THR A 146 22.09 -10.98 -11.34
CA THR A 146 23.46 -11.07 -11.91
C THR A 146 24.32 -12.10 -11.19
N GLN A 147 24.15 -12.30 -9.88
CA GLN A 147 24.87 -13.35 -9.13
C GLN A 147 24.38 -14.75 -9.51
N VAL A 148 23.07 -14.92 -9.73
CA VAL A 148 22.50 -16.17 -10.24
C VAL A 148 23.05 -16.49 -11.63
N LEU A 149 23.04 -15.51 -12.54
CA LEU A 149 23.58 -15.66 -13.90
C LEU A 149 25.09 -15.95 -13.90
N ALA A 150 25.83 -15.40 -12.93
CA ALA A 150 27.26 -15.67 -12.75
C ALA A 150 27.55 -17.01 -12.05
N GLY A 151 26.53 -17.80 -11.69
CA GLY A 151 26.69 -19.08 -10.98
C GLY A 151 27.14 -18.95 -9.51
N LYS A 152 27.07 -17.75 -8.94
CA LYS A 152 27.47 -17.46 -7.55
C LYS A 152 26.33 -17.66 -6.56
N CYS A 153 25.08 -17.61 -7.03
CA CYS A 153 23.88 -17.95 -6.27
C CYS A 153 23.11 -19.02 -7.05
N SER A 154 22.58 -20.03 -6.35
CA SER A 154 21.71 -21.05 -6.94
C SER A 154 20.24 -20.72 -6.67
N LEU A 155 19.38 -21.02 -7.64
CA LEU A 155 17.93 -21.04 -7.41
C LEU A 155 17.54 -22.30 -6.63
N PRO A 156 16.50 -22.23 -5.78
CA PRO A 156 15.90 -23.43 -5.20
C PRO A 156 15.22 -24.27 -6.28
N SER A 157 14.78 -25.48 -5.92
CA SER A 157 14.08 -26.37 -6.86
C SER A 157 12.74 -25.77 -7.30
N GLU A 158 12.25 -26.18 -8.47
CA GLU A 158 10.94 -25.74 -8.97
C GLU A 158 9.81 -26.01 -7.97
N LYS A 159 9.84 -27.18 -7.33
CA LYS A 159 8.85 -27.55 -6.31
C LYS A 159 8.87 -26.59 -5.13
N GLU A 160 10.05 -26.22 -4.63
CA GLU A 160 10.18 -25.27 -3.52
C GLU A 160 9.72 -23.87 -3.92
N MET A 161 10.05 -23.41 -5.14
CA MET A 161 9.58 -22.12 -5.65
C MET A 161 8.05 -22.07 -5.75
N MET A 162 7.43 -23.13 -6.25
CA MET A 162 5.97 -23.18 -6.39
C MET A 162 5.25 -23.17 -5.03
N VAL A 163 5.84 -23.83 -4.02
CA VAL A 163 5.34 -23.77 -2.64
C VAL A 163 5.46 -22.34 -2.09
N ASP A 164 6.62 -21.68 -2.21
CA ASP A 164 6.81 -20.30 -1.75
C ASP A 164 5.82 -19.33 -2.42
N ILE A 165 5.62 -19.44 -3.74
CA ILE A 165 4.65 -18.61 -4.48
C ILE A 165 3.24 -18.80 -3.94
N GLN A 166 2.82 -20.05 -3.72
CA GLN A 166 1.49 -20.35 -3.23
C GLN A 166 1.29 -19.82 -1.80
N ASP A 167 2.26 -20.03 -0.92
CA ASP A 167 2.20 -19.55 0.46
C ASP A 167 2.13 -18.01 0.51
N ARG A 168 2.95 -17.32 -0.30
CA ARG A 168 2.88 -15.86 -0.45
C ARG A 168 1.51 -15.39 -0.90
N TYR A 169 0.92 -16.07 -1.88
CA TYR A 169 -0.40 -15.74 -2.39
C TYR A 169 -1.49 -15.90 -1.32
N GLN A 170 -1.43 -16.97 -0.52
CA GLN A 170 -2.38 -17.22 0.56
C GLN A 170 -2.26 -16.14 1.66
N ILE A 171 -1.03 -15.81 2.08
CA ILE A 171 -0.76 -14.74 3.07
C ILE A 171 -1.28 -13.40 2.55
N ASN A 172 -1.02 -13.05 1.29
CA ASN A 172 -1.49 -11.80 0.71
C ASN A 172 -3.02 -11.76 0.60
N SER A 173 -3.65 -12.89 0.27
CA SER A 173 -5.10 -12.99 0.12
C SER A 173 -5.85 -12.89 1.45
N SER A 174 -5.25 -13.36 2.56
CA SER A 174 -5.82 -13.21 3.89
C SER A 174 -5.61 -11.81 4.48
N ARG A 175 -4.48 -11.16 4.15
CA ARG A 175 -4.09 -9.86 4.74
C ARG A 175 -4.65 -8.65 3.99
N TYR A 176 -4.68 -8.67 2.66
CA TYR A 176 -5.03 -7.52 1.84
C TYR A 176 -6.46 -7.59 1.32
N THR A 177 -7.08 -6.41 1.11
CA THR A 177 -8.37 -6.33 0.44
C THR A 177 -8.33 -7.06 -0.91
N PRO A 178 -9.34 -7.88 -1.27
CA PRO A 178 -9.37 -8.60 -2.53
C PRO A 178 -9.10 -7.68 -3.73
N SER A 179 -8.05 -7.99 -4.48
CA SER A 179 -7.61 -7.24 -5.66
C SER A 179 -6.80 -8.15 -6.57
N GLU A 180 -6.89 -7.94 -7.88
CA GLU A 180 -6.02 -8.59 -8.89
C GLU A 180 -4.52 -8.41 -8.58
N LYS A 181 -4.18 -7.39 -7.80
CA LYS A 181 -2.79 -7.07 -7.42
C LYS A 181 -2.25 -7.94 -6.29
N ASN A 182 -3.07 -8.74 -5.61
CA ASN A 182 -2.63 -9.50 -4.44
C ASN A 182 -1.56 -10.56 -4.79
N SER A 183 -1.50 -11.00 -6.04
CA SER A 183 -0.47 -11.93 -6.53
C SER A 183 0.94 -11.33 -6.60
N ILE A 184 1.05 -10.00 -6.71
CA ILE A 184 2.34 -9.30 -6.88
C ILE A 184 2.70 -8.41 -5.69
N ARG A 185 1.88 -8.41 -4.64
CA ARG A 185 2.11 -7.61 -3.44
C ARG A 185 3.25 -8.19 -2.62
N VAL A 186 4.15 -7.32 -2.21
CA VAL A 186 5.24 -7.66 -1.30
C VAL A 186 5.43 -6.52 -0.30
N ASP A 187 5.75 -6.86 0.95
CA ASP A 187 6.19 -5.87 1.93
C ASP A 187 7.62 -5.45 1.61
N TYR A 188 7.85 -4.15 1.42
CA TYR A 188 9.11 -3.64 0.88
C TYR A 188 10.35 -4.06 1.68
N ILE A 189 10.34 -3.94 3.00
CA ILE A 189 11.52 -4.26 3.82
C ILE A 189 11.78 -5.76 3.83
N GLN A 190 10.77 -6.59 4.08
CA GLN A 190 10.89 -8.05 4.06
C GLN A 190 11.38 -8.53 2.70
N PHE A 191 10.83 -8.00 1.61
CA PHE A 191 11.29 -8.33 0.26
C PHE A 191 12.78 -7.99 0.05
N CYS A 192 13.20 -6.78 0.43
CA CYS A 192 14.60 -6.38 0.30
C CYS A 192 15.52 -7.25 1.17
N ASP A 193 15.10 -7.58 2.39
CA ASP A 193 15.83 -8.42 3.32
C ASP A 193 15.96 -9.87 2.81
N ASP A 194 14.88 -10.46 2.32
CA ASP A 194 14.87 -11.80 1.74
C ASP A 194 15.82 -11.87 0.56
N LEU A 195 15.72 -10.90 -0.35
CA LEU A 195 16.54 -10.86 -1.54
C LEU A 195 18.02 -10.60 -1.22
N ALA A 196 18.30 -9.67 -0.29
CA ALA A 196 19.67 -9.40 0.17
C ALA A 196 20.29 -10.60 0.90
N SER A 197 19.47 -11.44 1.55
CA SER A 197 19.95 -12.67 2.22
C SER A 197 20.47 -13.70 1.22
N GLN A 198 19.87 -13.79 0.03
CA GLN A 198 20.25 -14.76 -1.00
C GLN A 198 21.70 -14.62 -1.49
N PHE A 199 22.30 -13.43 -1.35
CA PHE A 199 23.67 -13.16 -1.77
C PHE A 199 24.52 -12.51 -0.66
N GLY A 200 24.12 -12.67 0.60
CA GLY A 200 24.91 -12.28 1.77
C GLY A 200 25.07 -10.76 1.97
N ALA A 201 24.17 -9.95 1.42
CA ALA A 201 24.19 -8.49 1.56
C ALA A 201 23.25 -7.96 2.65
N LYS A 202 22.45 -8.83 3.29
CA LYS A 202 21.59 -8.43 4.41
C LYS A 202 22.45 -8.02 5.60
N PRO A 203 22.32 -6.78 6.11
CA PRO A 203 23.11 -6.32 7.24
C PRO A 203 22.73 -7.08 8.53
N SER A 204 23.73 -7.49 9.30
CA SER A 204 23.51 -8.04 10.64
C SER A 204 23.41 -6.89 11.64
N LEU A 205 22.21 -6.62 12.15
CA LEU A 205 22.02 -5.52 13.11
C LEU A 205 22.85 -5.68 14.37
N LEU A 206 23.06 -6.91 14.85
CA LEU A 206 23.91 -7.15 16.03
C LEU A 206 25.35 -6.69 15.79
N LYS A 207 25.88 -6.87 14.57
CA LYS A 207 27.24 -6.44 14.22
C LYS A 207 27.38 -4.94 13.96
N LEU A 208 26.27 -4.21 13.84
CA LEU A 208 26.25 -2.77 13.59
C LEU A 208 26.30 -1.93 14.88
N PHE A 209 25.92 -2.52 16.01
CA PHE A 209 25.81 -1.84 17.31
C PHE A 209 26.72 -2.44 18.39
N HIS A 210 27.67 -3.29 18.00
CA HIS A 210 28.78 -3.82 18.80
C HIS A 210 30.09 -3.41 18.14
#